data_AF-A1EGX7-F1
#
_entry.id   AF-A1EGX7-F1
#
_cell.length_a   1.000
_cell.length_b   1.000
_cell.length_c   1.000
_cell.angle_alpha   90.00
_cell.angle_beta   90.00
_cell.angle_gamma   90.00
#
_symmetry.space_group_name_H-M   'P 1'
#
loop_
_entity.id
_entity.type
_entity.pdbx_description
1 polymer ?
#
loop_
_entity_poly.entity_id
_entity_poly.type
_entity_poly.pdbx_seq_one_letter_code
_entity_poly.pdbx_strand_id
1 'polypeptide(L)'
;MEPSYLTAATAFSGSDNSSCVHFSGDAAAAAAPDSAPPAAEVEGLRRLSDHLGSAFQSPDFEFLADARIAVGPPGDGGSTPREVAVHRCVLSARSIVFREEFARRGRGTAAAPVRMELKELVKDFEVGYDALVAVLGYLYTGRVAPLPKAVCACVDEECRHEACRPAVDFMAEVLYASSVFQIAELVSLFQRHLLGILDKMAIDDIPVILSVAKLCDSSCANLLSKCIDVVVKSDLDTITLEKKTPPDIVKQIMDLRLNFGLVGPESSSFPDKHVKRIHRALDSDDVDLVRMLLKEGNTTLDDACALHYAVAYCDSKITTELLDLALADVNHRDFRGYTVLHIAAMRKEPKIIVSLLTKGARPSDLTLDGRKALQIAKRLTKSVEYLRSIEEGEASPKSRLCIEILEQAERRDPQVGEASVSLAMAGDDLRGRLLYLENRVALARLLFPMEARVAMDIAQVDGTSEFTLGSTSNRSTGNQRTAMDLNEAPFKIKEEHLARMRALSRTVELGKRFFPRCSEVINKIMDDDLTEITGLGHHTSEEKRRRFQELQEVLSKAFSQDKEEFDRSALSSSSSSSSTSIDKVCPNKKMR
;
A
#
# COMPACT_ATOMS: atom_id res chain seq x y z
N MET A 1 22.24 9.40 18.69
CA MET A 1 21.12 9.91 19.51
C MET A 1 19.94 9.01 19.25
N GLU A 2 19.38 8.38 20.28
CA GLU A 2 18.18 7.54 20.13
C GLU A 2 16.92 8.40 20.03
N PRO A 3 15.95 8.07 19.16
CA PRO A 3 14.61 8.62 19.26
C PRO A 3 13.79 7.84 20.29
N SER A 4 13.41 8.52 21.36
CA SER A 4 12.53 8.02 22.42
C SER A 4 11.11 7.77 21.91
N TYR A 5 10.71 6.51 21.80
CA TYR A 5 9.33 6.14 21.50
C TYR A 5 8.44 6.33 22.73
N LEU A 6 7.54 7.32 22.65
CA LEU A 6 6.50 7.54 23.66
C LEU A 6 5.51 6.37 23.69
N THR A 7 5.37 5.77 24.87
CA THR A 7 4.44 4.68 25.15
C THR A 7 2.99 5.15 25.17
N ALA A 8 2.27 4.92 24.07
CA ALA A 8 0.82 5.06 24.05
C ALA A 8 0.15 3.99 24.94
N ALA A 9 -0.72 4.44 25.84
CA ALA A 9 -1.21 3.65 26.97
C ALA A 9 -2.24 2.55 26.61
N THR A 10 -2.41 1.63 27.56
CA THR A 10 -3.24 0.43 27.51
C THR A 10 -4.75 0.70 27.47
N ALA A 11 -5.47 0.14 26.49
CA ALA A 11 -6.94 0.07 26.47
C ALA A 11 -7.52 -1.36 26.52
N PHE A 12 -6.69 -2.41 26.46
CA PHE A 12 -7.11 -3.82 26.40
C PHE A 12 -7.10 -4.57 27.75
N SER A 13 -6.86 -3.87 28.87
CA SER A 13 -6.72 -4.49 30.21
C SER A 13 -7.89 -4.14 31.13
N GLY A 14 -9.12 -4.43 30.66
CA GLY A 14 -10.36 -4.12 31.36
C GLY A 14 -11.45 -5.16 31.08
N SER A 15 -11.27 -6.37 31.57
CA SER A 15 -12.33 -7.39 31.65
C SER A 15 -12.21 -8.12 32.98
N ASP A 16 -13.24 -8.02 33.81
CA ASP A 16 -13.29 -8.71 35.09
C ASP A 16 -13.38 -10.23 34.89
N ASN A 17 -12.37 -10.95 35.36
CA ASN A 17 -12.28 -12.42 35.27
C ASN A 17 -13.19 -13.10 36.31
N SER A 18 -14.51 -12.98 36.18
CA SER A 18 -15.47 -13.58 37.13
C SER A 18 -16.55 -14.49 36.54
N SER A 19 -16.69 -14.62 35.22
CA SER A 19 -17.63 -15.56 34.60
C SER A 19 -16.98 -16.93 34.36
N CYS A 20 -17.08 -17.84 35.32
CA CYS A 20 -16.76 -19.26 35.10
C CYS A 20 -17.75 -19.90 34.12
N VAL A 21 -17.24 -20.78 33.26
CA VAL A 21 -18.02 -21.46 32.23
C VAL A 21 -18.78 -22.65 32.85
N HIS A 22 -20.11 -22.56 32.91
CA HIS A 22 -20.98 -23.71 33.19
C HIS A 22 -21.62 -24.22 31.90
N PHE A 23 -21.13 -25.36 31.40
CA PHE A 23 -21.82 -26.13 30.37
C PHE A 23 -22.84 -27.07 31.03
N SER A 24 -24.12 -26.71 31.00
CA SER A 24 -25.21 -27.64 31.30
C SER A 24 -25.40 -28.60 30.15
N GLY A 25 -24.74 -29.76 30.21
CA GLY A 25 -25.05 -30.90 29.34
C GLY A 25 -26.16 -31.74 29.96
N ASP A 26 -27.21 -32.07 29.19
CA ASP A 26 -28.28 -32.98 29.62
C ASP A 26 -27.75 -34.40 29.85
N ALA A 27 -27.32 -34.66 31.07
CA ALA A 27 -27.17 -35.99 31.65
C ALA A 27 -27.74 -35.91 33.07
N ALA A 28 -28.95 -36.45 33.26
CA ALA A 28 -29.70 -36.33 34.50
C ALA A 28 -28.98 -37.04 35.68
N ALA A 29 -28.26 -36.27 36.47
CA ALA A 29 -27.87 -36.59 37.84
C ALA A 29 -28.08 -35.33 38.69
N ALA A 30 -28.82 -35.47 39.80
CA ALA A 30 -29.33 -34.33 40.57
C ALA A 30 -28.20 -33.44 41.11
N ALA A 31 -28.26 -32.15 40.80
CA ALA A 31 -27.31 -31.16 41.30
C ALA A 31 -27.57 -30.81 42.78
N ALA A 32 -26.49 -30.63 43.53
CA ALA A 32 -26.46 -29.70 44.66
C ALA A 32 -25.76 -28.40 44.18
N PRO A 33 -26.20 -27.21 44.61
CA PRO A 33 -25.67 -25.96 44.09
C PRO A 33 -24.35 -25.53 44.75
N ASP A 34 -23.54 -24.83 43.97
CA ASP A 34 -22.55 -23.82 44.37
C ASP A 34 -21.57 -24.14 45.50
N SER A 35 -20.45 -24.78 45.14
CA SER A 35 -19.16 -24.46 45.73
C SER A 35 -18.20 -24.03 44.62
N ALA A 36 -17.70 -22.78 44.68
CA ALA A 36 -16.70 -22.31 43.74
C ALA A 36 -15.46 -23.24 43.78
N PRO A 37 -14.85 -23.57 42.62
CA PRO A 37 -13.73 -24.50 42.58
C PRO A 37 -12.58 -24.00 43.47
N PRO A 38 -11.92 -24.88 44.25
CA PRO A 38 -10.84 -24.49 45.14
C PRO A 38 -9.74 -23.75 44.38
N ALA A 39 -9.18 -22.70 44.96
CA ALA A 39 -8.24 -21.79 44.27
C ALA A 39 -7.01 -22.50 43.65
N ALA A 40 -6.59 -23.65 44.21
CA ALA A 40 -5.53 -24.49 43.66
C ALA A 40 -5.92 -25.17 42.33
N GLU A 41 -7.19 -25.53 42.15
CA GLU A 41 -7.71 -26.11 40.91
C GLU A 41 -7.85 -25.04 39.82
N VAL A 42 -8.32 -23.83 40.18
CA VAL A 42 -8.35 -22.68 39.28
C VAL A 42 -6.94 -22.32 38.78
N GLU A 43 -5.95 -22.29 39.67
CA GLU A 43 -4.54 -22.07 39.29
C GLU A 43 -3.98 -23.22 38.44
N GLY A 44 -4.36 -24.47 38.71
CA GLY A 44 -4.00 -25.63 37.89
C GLY A 44 -4.55 -25.52 36.46
N LEU A 45 -5.83 -25.18 36.33
CA LEU A 45 -6.49 -24.95 35.03
C LEU A 45 -5.90 -23.73 34.29
N ARG A 46 -5.53 -22.67 35.03
CA ARG A 46 -4.84 -21.50 34.45
C ARG A 46 -3.50 -21.89 33.83
N ARG A 47 -2.67 -22.64 34.57
CA ARG A 47 -1.39 -23.17 34.07
C ARG A 47 -1.55 -24.11 32.89
N LEU A 48 -2.58 -24.96 32.89
CA LEU A 48 -2.90 -25.81 31.74
C LEU A 48 -3.24 -24.95 30.51
N SER A 49 -4.04 -23.90 30.68
CA SER A 49 -4.38 -22.93 29.62
C SER A 49 -3.14 -22.19 29.10
N ASP A 50 -2.24 -21.78 29.99
CA ASP A 50 -0.96 -21.16 29.64
C ASP A 50 -0.09 -22.11 28.81
N HIS A 51 0.07 -23.37 29.23
CA HIS A 51 0.81 -24.38 28.48
C HIS A 51 0.17 -24.74 27.13
N LEU A 52 -1.16 -24.82 27.05
CA LEU A 52 -1.88 -25.04 25.79
C LEU A 52 -1.68 -23.87 24.81
N GLY A 53 -1.68 -22.63 25.30
CA GLY A 53 -1.36 -21.44 24.52
C GLY A 53 0.08 -21.42 24.03
N SER A 54 1.04 -21.70 24.92
CA SER A 54 2.46 -21.81 24.56
C SER A 54 2.73 -22.94 23.56
N ALA A 55 2.03 -24.08 23.71
CA ALA A 55 2.10 -25.17 22.75
C ALA A 55 1.59 -24.72 21.38
N PHE A 56 0.40 -24.12 21.29
CA PHE A 56 -0.20 -23.67 20.01
C PHE A 56 0.67 -22.65 19.25
N GLN A 57 1.53 -21.91 19.95
CA GLN A 57 2.47 -20.96 19.36
C GLN A 57 3.86 -21.55 19.06
N SER A 58 4.12 -22.81 19.45
CA SER A 58 5.42 -23.46 19.27
C SER A 58 5.59 -24.01 17.84
N PRO A 59 6.78 -23.92 17.20
CA PRO A 59 7.04 -24.60 15.93
C PRO A 59 6.91 -26.13 16.04
N ASP A 60 7.16 -26.71 17.21
CA ASP A 60 7.06 -28.16 17.44
C ASP A 60 5.60 -28.67 17.52
N PHE A 61 4.63 -27.75 17.54
CA PHE A 61 3.20 -28.09 17.65
C PHE A 61 2.69 -28.96 16.50
N GLU A 62 3.30 -28.84 15.33
CA GLU A 62 2.97 -29.62 14.14
C GLU A 62 3.07 -31.14 14.33
N PHE A 63 3.91 -31.60 15.27
CA PHE A 63 4.07 -33.02 15.62
C PHE A 63 3.04 -33.53 16.63
N LEU A 64 2.33 -32.64 17.33
CA LEU A 64 1.36 -32.96 18.38
C LEU A 64 -0.10 -32.91 17.88
N ALA A 65 -0.35 -32.12 16.83
CA ALA A 65 -1.69 -31.93 16.25
C ALA A 65 -2.23 -33.17 15.51
N ASP A 66 -3.51 -33.50 15.76
CA ASP A 66 -4.23 -34.62 15.13
C ASP A 66 -5.22 -34.17 14.01
N ALA A 67 -5.30 -32.87 13.75
CA ALA A 67 -6.03 -32.27 12.63
C ALA A 67 -5.32 -31.02 12.08
N ARG A 68 -5.69 -30.63 10.84
CA ARG A 68 -5.18 -29.43 10.16
C ARG A 68 -6.31 -28.70 9.43
N ILE A 69 -6.35 -27.38 9.55
CA ILE A 69 -7.31 -26.49 8.87
C ILE A 69 -6.56 -25.71 7.79
N ALA A 70 -6.88 -25.95 6.52
CA ALA A 70 -6.30 -25.22 5.39
C ALA A 70 -7.03 -23.90 5.15
N VAL A 71 -6.28 -22.82 4.95
CA VAL A 71 -6.77 -21.45 4.75
C VAL A 71 -6.35 -20.92 3.39
N GLY A 72 -7.33 -20.37 2.65
CA GLY A 72 -7.17 -19.87 1.30
C GLY A 72 -7.38 -20.94 0.21
N PRO A 73 -7.62 -20.53 -1.05
CA PRO A 73 -7.63 -21.44 -2.19
C PRO A 73 -6.22 -22.01 -2.44
N PRO A 74 -6.09 -23.18 -3.10
CA PRO A 74 -4.81 -23.57 -3.70
C PRO A 74 -4.40 -22.48 -4.72
N GLY A 75 -3.22 -21.90 -4.56
CA GLY A 75 -2.85 -20.67 -5.27
C GLY A 75 -2.63 -20.89 -6.77
N ASP A 76 -3.21 -20.01 -7.59
CA ASP A 76 -2.79 -19.78 -8.98
C ASP A 76 -1.33 -19.27 -8.96
N GLY A 77 -0.38 -20.20 -9.02
CA GLY A 77 1.05 -19.93 -8.83
C GLY A 77 1.82 -20.98 -8.03
N GLY A 78 1.18 -22.02 -7.51
CA GLY A 78 1.88 -23.18 -6.91
C GLY A 78 2.35 -22.99 -5.47
N SER A 79 1.95 -21.91 -4.79
CA SER A 79 2.10 -21.79 -3.34
C SER A 79 1.16 -22.75 -2.61
N THR A 80 1.69 -23.44 -1.59
CA THR A 80 0.88 -24.35 -0.76
C THR A 80 -0.11 -23.54 0.10
N PRO A 81 -1.36 -24.00 0.26
CA PRO A 81 -2.32 -23.32 1.12
C PRO A 81 -1.80 -23.32 2.56
N ARG A 82 -1.96 -22.19 3.26
CA ARG A 82 -1.49 -22.08 4.65
C ARG A 82 -2.33 -22.96 5.55
N GLU A 83 -1.71 -23.82 6.33
CA GLU A 83 -2.40 -24.71 7.26
C GLU A 83 -2.22 -24.26 8.71
N VAL A 84 -3.28 -24.40 9.51
CA VAL A 84 -3.22 -24.28 10.98
C VAL A 84 -3.37 -25.70 11.55
N ALA A 85 -2.32 -26.19 12.19
CA ALA A 85 -2.36 -27.43 12.95
C ALA A 85 -3.24 -27.25 14.21
N VAL A 86 -4.04 -28.24 14.59
CA VAL A 86 -4.94 -28.18 15.75
C VAL A 86 -5.15 -29.54 16.42
N HIS A 87 -5.41 -29.52 17.73
CA HIS A 87 -5.93 -30.64 18.52
C HIS A 87 -7.46 -30.71 18.45
N ARG A 88 -7.99 -31.83 17.97
CA ARG A 88 -9.43 -32.11 17.87
C ARG A 88 -10.12 -32.08 19.23
N CYS A 89 -9.45 -32.59 20.28
CA CYS A 89 -9.99 -32.63 21.63
C CYS A 89 -10.24 -31.23 22.22
N VAL A 90 -9.30 -30.29 22.04
CA VAL A 90 -9.42 -28.90 22.53
C VAL A 90 -10.58 -28.20 21.82
N LEU A 91 -10.63 -28.25 20.49
CA LEU A 91 -11.69 -27.60 19.72
C LEU A 91 -13.07 -28.22 19.98
N SER A 92 -13.17 -29.55 20.04
CA SER A 92 -14.43 -30.25 20.34
C SER A 92 -14.94 -30.00 21.76
N ALA A 93 -14.05 -29.71 22.71
CA ALA A 93 -14.43 -29.34 24.07
C ALA A 93 -15.01 -27.92 24.15
N ARG A 94 -14.55 -27.01 23.28
CA ARG A 94 -14.85 -25.56 23.35
C ARG A 94 -15.80 -25.04 22.27
N SER A 95 -16.13 -25.84 21.25
CA SER A 95 -17.11 -25.52 20.22
C SER A 95 -17.89 -26.76 19.81
N ILE A 96 -19.22 -26.65 19.76
CA ILE A 96 -20.10 -27.72 19.29
C ILE A 96 -19.92 -27.99 17.80
N VAL A 97 -19.66 -26.96 17.00
CA VAL A 97 -19.45 -27.07 15.54
C VAL A 97 -18.23 -27.91 15.22
N PHE A 98 -17.10 -27.65 15.90
CA PHE A 98 -15.91 -28.49 15.74
C PHE A 98 -16.15 -29.92 16.24
N ARG A 99 -16.92 -30.12 17.32
CA ARG A 99 -17.26 -31.46 17.84
C ARG A 99 -18.05 -32.29 16.83
N GLU A 100 -19.09 -31.70 16.24
CA GLU A 100 -19.93 -32.34 15.22
C GLU A 100 -19.13 -32.63 13.94
N GLU A 101 -18.33 -31.66 13.49
CA GLU A 101 -17.52 -31.80 12.29
C GLU A 101 -16.41 -32.85 12.42
N PHE A 102 -15.74 -32.91 13.57
CA PHE A 102 -14.76 -33.96 13.85
C PHE A 102 -15.39 -35.32 14.11
N ALA A 103 -16.66 -35.40 14.53
CA ALA A 103 -17.40 -36.66 14.57
C ALA A 103 -17.75 -37.15 13.15
N ARG A 104 -18.19 -36.24 12.27
CA ARG A 104 -18.55 -36.51 10.88
C ARG A 104 -17.38 -37.02 10.04
N ARG A 105 -16.16 -36.48 10.22
CA ARG A 105 -14.96 -36.88 9.47
C ARG A 105 -14.25 -38.14 9.96
N GLY A 106 -14.75 -38.82 11.00
CA GLY A 106 -14.19 -40.08 11.50
C GLY A 106 -12.86 -39.94 12.27
N ARG A 107 -12.13 -41.03 12.47
CA ARG A 107 -10.79 -40.99 13.10
C ARG A 107 -9.71 -40.92 12.02
N GLY A 108 -9.01 -39.80 11.93
CA GLY A 108 -7.70 -39.73 11.26
C GLY A 108 -6.69 -40.66 11.94
N THR A 109 -5.61 -40.99 11.24
CA THR A 109 -4.51 -41.80 11.79
C THR A 109 -3.29 -40.92 12.04
N ALA A 110 -2.33 -41.39 12.85
CA ALA A 110 -1.08 -40.64 13.08
C ALA A 110 -0.25 -40.42 11.79
N ALA A 111 -0.52 -41.17 10.71
CA ALA A 111 0.09 -40.99 9.40
C ALA A 111 -0.75 -40.11 8.45
N ALA A 112 -1.99 -39.79 8.80
CA ALA A 112 -2.92 -38.99 8.03
C ALA A 112 -3.87 -38.20 8.97
N PRO A 113 -3.45 -37.01 9.45
CA PRO A 113 -4.27 -36.18 10.33
C PRO A 113 -5.54 -35.70 9.61
N VAL A 114 -6.59 -35.38 10.36
CA VAL A 114 -7.86 -34.95 9.76
C VAL A 114 -7.69 -33.57 9.13
N ARG A 115 -7.72 -33.50 7.79
CA ARG A 115 -7.69 -32.25 7.03
C ARG A 115 -9.10 -31.72 6.79
N MET A 116 -9.27 -30.42 6.95
CA MET A 116 -10.48 -29.66 6.61
C MET A 116 -10.10 -28.34 5.94
N GLU A 117 -10.95 -27.86 5.03
CA GLU A 117 -10.76 -26.53 4.43
C GLU A 117 -11.61 -25.52 5.20
N LEU A 118 -11.04 -24.37 5.54
CA LEU A 118 -11.75 -23.32 6.26
C LEU A 118 -13.03 -22.91 5.50
N LYS A 119 -12.97 -22.85 4.17
CA LYS A 119 -14.10 -22.53 3.26
C LYS A 119 -15.29 -23.50 3.35
N GLU A 120 -15.09 -24.73 3.83
CA GLU A 120 -16.19 -25.66 4.11
C GLU A 120 -16.99 -25.26 5.37
N LEU A 121 -16.33 -24.57 6.30
CA LEU A 121 -16.88 -24.09 7.57
C LEU A 121 -17.48 -22.68 7.44
N VAL A 122 -16.73 -21.76 6.82
CA VAL A 122 -17.11 -20.35 6.63
C VAL A 122 -17.46 -20.10 5.14
N LYS A 123 -18.75 -20.20 4.81
CA LYS A 123 -19.22 -20.23 3.41
C LYS A 123 -19.58 -18.87 2.85
N ASP A 124 -20.15 -18.00 3.67
CA ASP A 124 -20.83 -16.78 3.23
C ASP A 124 -19.97 -15.51 3.36
N PHE A 125 -18.80 -15.61 4.00
CA PHE A 125 -17.83 -14.53 4.14
C PHE A 125 -16.40 -15.09 4.28
N GLU A 126 -15.41 -14.40 3.71
CA GLU A 126 -14.01 -14.86 3.72
C GLU A 126 -13.35 -14.58 5.09
N VAL A 127 -12.56 -15.54 5.58
CA VAL A 127 -11.81 -15.41 6.84
C VAL A 127 -10.34 -15.70 6.57
N GLY A 128 -9.47 -14.76 6.93
CA GLY A 128 -8.04 -14.85 6.77
C GLY A 128 -7.37 -15.77 7.79
N TYR A 129 -6.11 -16.12 7.50
CA TYR A 129 -5.29 -16.98 8.37
C TYR A 129 -5.16 -16.40 9.78
N ASP A 130 -4.83 -15.12 9.89
CA ASP A 130 -4.59 -14.46 11.19
C ASP A 130 -5.87 -14.34 12.02
N ALA A 131 -7.03 -14.14 11.38
CA ALA A 131 -8.33 -14.13 12.06
C ALA A 131 -8.70 -15.51 12.60
N LEU A 132 -8.50 -16.58 11.80
CA LEU A 132 -8.66 -17.96 12.28
C LEU A 132 -7.73 -18.26 13.45
N VAL A 133 -6.44 -17.90 13.35
CA VAL A 133 -5.45 -18.12 14.42
C VAL A 133 -5.82 -17.36 15.70
N ALA A 134 -6.40 -16.16 15.61
CA ALA A 134 -6.89 -15.42 16.78
C ALA A 134 -8.06 -16.13 17.47
N VAL A 135 -9.04 -16.63 16.71
CA VAL A 135 -10.19 -17.38 17.25
C VAL A 135 -9.75 -18.72 17.85
N LEU A 136 -8.86 -19.46 17.17
CA LEU A 136 -8.30 -20.70 17.71
C LEU A 136 -7.46 -20.43 18.97
N GLY A 137 -6.63 -19.39 18.99
CA GLY A 137 -5.86 -18.99 20.16
C GLY A 137 -6.73 -18.71 21.40
N TYR A 138 -7.92 -18.13 21.20
CA TYR A 138 -8.92 -18.00 22.26
C TYR A 138 -9.46 -19.37 22.73
N LEU A 139 -9.77 -20.30 21.83
CA LEU A 139 -10.23 -21.65 22.20
C LEU A 139 -9.18 -22.44 23.01
N TYR A 140 -7.88 -22.18 22.80
CA TYR A 140 -6.80 -22.79 23.59
C TYR A 140 -6.59 -22.12 24.95
N THR A 141 -6.67 -20.79 25.02
CA THR A 141 -6.23 -20.03 26.20
C THR A 141 -7.36 -19.47 27.06
N GLY A 142 -8.59 -19.41 26.55
CA GLY A 142 -9.71 -18.69 27.14
C GLY A 142 -9.49 -17.17 27.25
N ARG A 143 -8.49 -16.62 26.55
CA ARG A 143 -8.10 -15.21 26.61
C ARG A 143 -7.97 -14.63 25.21
N VAL A 144 -8.37 -13.37 25.06
CA VAL A 144 -8.26 -12.67 23.78
C VAL A 144 -6.88 -12.03 23.69
N ALA A 145 -6.12 -12.42 22.68
CA ALA A 145 -4.82 -11.81 22.37
C ALA A 145 -5.01 -10.33 21.95
N PRO A 146 -4.04 -9.45 22.19
CA PRO A 146 -4.07 -8.10 21.63
C PRO A 146 -4.12 -8.16 20.09
N LEU A 147 -4.81 -7.20 19.47
CA LEU A 147 -4.91 -7.09 18.02
C LEU A 147 -3.51 -7.17 17.36
N PRO A 148 -3.28 -8.10 16.42
CA PRO A 148 -1.99 -8.22 15.74
C PRO A 148 -1.67 -6.95 14.95
N LYS A 149 -0.81 -6.08 15.47
CA LYS A 149 -0.42 -4.80 14.84
C LYS A 149 0.01 -4.97 13.38
N ALA A 150 0.71 -6.06 13.09
CA ALA A 150 1.18 -6.41 11.75
C ALA A 150 0.03 -6.57 10.72
N VAL A 151 -1.14 -7.05 11.15
CA VAL A 151 -2.31 -7.32 10.29
C VAL A 151 -3.33 -6.18 10.36
N CYS A 152 -3.42 -5.49 11.50
CA CYS A 152 -4.39 -4.44 11.75
C CYS A 152 -3.88 -3.03 11.40
N ALA A 153 -2.58 -2.82 11.19
CA ALA A 153 -2.02 -1.55 10.75
C ALA A 153 -2.12 -1.37 9.24
N CYS A 154 -2.37 -0.13 8.81
CA CYS A 154 -2.26 0.28 7.40
C CYS A 154 -0.90 0.92 7.10
N VAL A 155 -0.63 1.24 5.83
CA VAL A 155 0.64 1.88 5.38
C VAL A 155 0.67 3.40 5.64
N ASP A 156 -0.44 3.98 6.08
CA ASP A 156 -0.52 5.41 6.43
C ASP A 156 0.03 5.65 7.84
N GLU A 157 1.22 6.27 7.91
CA GLU A 157 1.94 6.63 9.14
C GLU A 157 1.20 7.69 9.99
N GLU A 158 0.29 8.49 9.40
CA GLU A 158 -0.53 9.45 10.14
C GLU A 158 -1.76 8.79 10.77
N CYS A 159 -2.03 7.53 10.44
CA CYS A 159 -3.20 6.82 10.92
C CYS A 159 -2.99 6.22 12.32
N ARG A 160 -3.92 6.48 13.24
CA ARG A 160 -3.93 5.87 14.58
C ARG A 160 -4.26 4.37 14.62
N HIS A 161 -4.56 3.78 13.46
CA HIS A 161 -4.97 2.38 13.24
C HIS A 161 -6.12 1.84 14.12
N GLU A 162 -6.91 2.71 14.77
CA GLU A 162 -8.06 2.30 15.60
C GLU A 162 -9.27 1.84 14.75
N ALA A 163 -9.48 2.50 13.62
CA ALA A 163 -10.63 2.29 12.72
C ALA A 163 -10.21 2.34 11.23
N CYS A 164 -8.99 1.92 10.93
CA CYS A 164 -8.54 1.76 9.54
C CYS A 164 -9.06 0.45 8.93
N ARG A 165 -9.08 0.38 7.61
CA ARG A 165 -9.61 -0.77 6.86
C ARG A 165 -9.00 -2.12 7.31
N PRO A 166 -7.66 -2.28 7.45
CA PRO A 166 -7.09 -3.53 7.96
C PRO A 166 -7.59 -3.97 9.34
N ALA A 167 -7.79 -3.04 10.27
CA ALA A 167 -8.33 -3.33 11.61
C ALA A 167 -9.81 -3.73 11.54
N VAL A 168 -10.61 -2.99 10.76
CA VAL A 168 -12.04 -3.27 10.54
C VAL A 168 -12.23 -4.65 9.89
N ASP A 169 -11.48 -4.96 8.84
CA ASP A 169 -11.52 -6.26 8.16
C ASP A 169 -11.18 -7.38 9.14
N PHE A 170 -10.06 -7.29 9.86
CA PHE A 170 -9.67 -8.30 10.84
C PHE A 170 -10.74 -8.51 11.93
N MET A 171 -11.32 -7.43 12.45
CA MET A 171 -12.37 -7.52 13.47
C MET A 171 -13.68 -8.11 12.93
N ALA A 172 -14.02 -7.85 11.66
CA ALA A 172 -15.17 -8.43 10.99
C ALA A 172 -14.97 -9.93 10.68
N GLU A 173 -13.78 -10.31 10.19
CA GLU A 173 -13.37 -11.71 9.99
C GLU A 173 -13.45 -12.51 11.31
N VAL A 174 -12.91 -11.97 12.41
CA VAL A 174 -12.96 -12.60 13.74
C VAL A 174 -14.39 -12.68 14.29
N LEU A 175 -15.21 -11.64 14.13
CA LEU A 175 -16.62 -11.66 14.55
C LEU A 175 -17.39 -12.78 13.82
N TYR A 176 -17.25 -12.85 12.49
CA TYR A 176 -17.93 -13.85 11.68
C TYR A 176 -17.48 -15.27 12.02
N ALA A 177 -16.17 -15.53 12.08
CA ALA A 177 -15.63 -16.83 12.46
C ALA A 177 -16.07 -17.26 13.87
N SER A 178 -16.12 -16.31 14.82
CA SER A 178 -16.62 -16.58 16.18
C SER A 178 -18.11 -16.94 16.20
N SER A 179 -18.92 -16.30 15.36
CA SER A 179 -20.34 -16.62 15.21
C SER A 179 -20.53 -18.02 14.59
N VAL A 180 -19.80 -18.32 13.50
CA VAL A 180 -19.85 -19.63 12.83
C VAL A 180 -19.41 -20.76 13.75
N PHE A 181 -18.37 -20.56 14.58
CA PHE A 181 -17.91 -21.57 15.55
C PHE A 181 -18.69 -21.57 16.88
N GLN A 182 -19.75 -20.74 16.99
CA GLN A 182 -20.62 -20.61 18.16
C GLN A 182 -19.90 -20.22 19.47
N ILE A 183 -19.03 -19.20 19.39
CA ILE A 183 -18.22 -18.69 20.52
C ILE A 183 -18.81 -17.35 20.98
N ALA A 184 -19.85 -17.41 21.81
CA ALA A 184 -20.68 -16.26 22.18
C ALA A 184 -19.89 -15.11 22.86
N GLU A 185 -18.86 -15.43 23.63
CA GLU A 185 -18.04 -14.44 24.36
C GLU A 185 -17.21 -13.59 23.39
N LEU A 186 -16.62 -14.22 22.36
CA LEU A 186 -15.90 -13.51 21.31
C LEU A 186 -16.85 -12.66 20.46
N VAL A 187 -18.02 -13.19 20.10
CA VAL A 187 -19.05 -12.43 19.37
C VAL A 187 -19.43 -11.17 20.15
N SER A 188 -19.75 -11.29 21.45
CA SER A 188 -20.07 -10.15 22.31
C SER A 188 -18.92 -9.14 22.44
N LEU A 189 -17.66 -9.60 22.52
CA LEU A 189 -16.50 -8.72 22.61
C LEU A 189 -16.27 -7.93 21.32
N PHE A 190 -16.19 -8.60 20.18
CA PHE A 190 -15.92 -7.95 18.90
C PHE A 190 -17.10 -7.09 18.44
N GLN A 191 -18.35 -7.47 18.75
CA GLN A 191 -19.52 -6.62 18.56
C GLN A 191 -19.41 -5.30 19.35
N ARG A 192 -19.00 -5.34 20.63
CA ARG A 192 -18.79 -4.14 21.46
C ARG A 192 -17.63 -3.28 20.93
N HIS A 193 -16.53 -3.89 20.50
CA HIS A 193 -15.41 -3.14 19.93
C HIS A 193 -15.80 -2.45 18.61
N LEU A 194 -16.48 -3.14 17.69
CA LEU A 194 -16.96 -2.56 16.43
C LEU A 194 -17.94 -1.39 16.70
N LEU A 195 -18.92 -1.58 17.59
CA LEU A 195 -19.83 -0.50 18.04
C LEU A 195 -19.08 0.73 18.56
N GLY A 196 -17.96 0.55 19.27
CA GLY A 196 -17.15 1.62 19.85
C GLY A 196 -16.24 2.37 18.86
N ILE A 197 -16.14 1.92 17.60
CA ILE A 197 -15.36 2.58 16.55
C ILE A 197 -16.19 3.03 15.34
N LEU A 198 -17.49 2.72 15.29
CA LEU A 198 -18.38 3.03 14.15
C LEU A 198 -18.37 4.51 13.72
N ASP A 199 -18.18 5.43 14.66
CA ASP A 199 -18.11 6.88 14.45
C ASP A 199 -16.76 7.36 13.90
N LYS A 200 -15.71 6.55 14.04
CA LYS A 200 -14.33 6.84 13.59
C LYS A 200 -14.00 6.22 12.23
N MET A 201 -14.84 5.31 11.75
CA MET A 201 -14.68 4.61 10.47
C MET A 201 -14.97 5.51 9.27
N ALA A 202 -14.39 5.16 8.12
CA ALA A 202 -14.89 5.70 6.85
C ALA A 202 -16.26 5.10 6.53
N ILE A 203 -17.18 5.91 5.99
CA ILE A 203 -18.54 5.48 5.63
C ILE A 203 -18.52 4.28 4.65
N ASP A 204 -17.53 4.25 3.75
CA ASP A 204 -17.32 3.19 2.76
C ASP A 204 -16.96 1.81 3.35
N ASP A 205 -16.55 1.77 4.63
CA ASP A 205 -16.16 0.56 5.34
C ASP A 205 -17.33 -0.08 6.12
N ILE A 206 -18.33 0.71 6.52
CA ILE A 206 -19.50 0.26 7.29
C ILE A 206 -20.30 -0.85 6.58
N PRO A 207 -20.49 -0.85 5.24
CA PRO A 207 -21.16 -1.95 4.52
C PRO A 207 -20.61 -3.35 4.81
N VAL A 208 -19.32 -3.49 5.11
CA VAL A 208 -18.72 -4.81 5.42
C VAL A 208 -19.09 -5.29 6.82
N ILE A 209 -19.13 -4.40 7.81
CA ILE A 209 -19.67 -4.72 9.14
C ILE A 209 -21.15 -5.06 9.03
N LEU A 210 -21.93 -4.29 8.26
CA LEU A 210 -23.36 -4.51 8.06
C LEU A 210 -23.64 -5.90 7.46
N SER A 211 -22.89 -6.31 6.44
CA SER A 211 -23.00 -7.64 5.85
C SER A 211 -22.61 -8.75 6.83
N VAL A 212 -21.52 -8.61 7.60
CA VAL A 212 -21.16 -9.58 8.65
C VAL A 212 -22.20 -9.64 9.77
N ALA A 213 -22.70 -8.49 10.23
CA ALA A 213 -23.71 -8.42 11.28
C ALA A 213 -25.04 -9.06 10.86
N LYS A 214 -25.38 -9.02 9.57
CA LYS A 214 -26.50 -9.76 8.98
C LYS A 214 -26.24 -11.28 8.99
N LEU A 215 -25.06 -11.73 8.59
CA LEU A 215 -24.70 -13.16 8.58
C LEU A 215 -24.58 -13.78 9.98
N CYS A 216 -24.43 -12.96 11.02
CA CYS A 216 -24.37 -13.40 12.42
C CYS A 216 -25.74 -13.37 13.15
N ASP A 217 -26.84 -13.15 12.41
CA ASP A 217 -28.24 -13.17 12.88
C ASP A 217 -28.47 -12.45 14.23
N SER A 218 -29.20 -13.08 15.16
CA SER A 218 -29.72 -12.49 16.39
C SER A 218 -28.62 -11.98 17.33
N SER A 219 -27.45 -12.63 17.34
CA SER A 219 -26.29 -12.24 18.14
C SER A 219 -25.80 -10.83 17.79
N CYS A 220 -25.93 -10.42 16.53
CA CYS A 220 -25.43 -9.13 16.04
C CYS A 220 -26.52 -8.06 15.81
N ALA A 221 -27.78 -8.31 16.21
CA ALA A 221 -28.91 -7.41 15.92
C ALA A 221 -28.70 -5.93 16.32
N ASN A 222 -28.06 -5.66 17.47
CA ASN A 222 -27.74 -4.29 17.91
C ASN A 222 -26.70 -3.61 17.00
N LEU A 223 -25.67 -4.35 16.58
CA LEU A 223 -24.65 -3.86 15.65
C LEU A 223 -25.25 -3.59 14.27
N LEU A 224 -26.06 -4.51 13.76
CA LEU A 224 -26.79 -4.36 12.51
C LEU A 224 -27.68 -3.10 12.53
N SER A 225 -28.50 -2.93 13.58
CA SER A 225 -29.35 -1.74 13.75
C SER A 225 -28.53 -0.45 13.78
N LYS A 226 -27.37 -0.46 14.46
CA LYS A 226 -26.52 0.73 14.56
C LYS A 226 -25.80 1.06 13.26
N CYS A 227 -25.36 0.07 12.50
CA CYS A 227 -24.82 0.27 11.16
C CYS A 227 -25.88 0.85 10.21
N ILE A 228 -27.13 0.34 10.25
CA ILE A 228 -28.24 0.89 9.48
C ILE A 228 -28.50 2.36 9.85
N ASP A 229 -28.57 2.70 11.14
CA ASP A 229 -28.74 4.08 11.62
C ASP A 229 -27.69 5.06 11.08
N VAL A 230 -26.44 4.63 10.98
CA VAL A 230 -25.33 5.45 10.47
C VAL A 230 -25.42 5.57 8.95
N VAL A 231 -25.66 4.47 8.23
CA VAL A 231 -25.76 4.50 6.76
C VAL A 231 -27.00 5.27 6.28
N VAL A 232 -28.13 5.19 6.98
CA VAL A 232 -29.33 5.99 6.67
C VAL A 232 -29.03 7.49 6.71
N LYS A 233 -28.13 7.94 7.59
CA LYS A 233 -27.76 9.35 7.80
C LYS A 233 -26.51 9.79 7.03
N SER A 234 -25.84 8.89 6.32
CA SER A 234 -24.61 9.21 5.59
C SER A 234 -24.86 9.57 4.13
N ASP A 235 -23.81 10.10 3.50
CA ASP A 235 -23.68 10.41 2.08
C ASP A 235 -23.47 9.17 1.19
N LEU A 236 -23.50 7.95 1.76
CA LEU A 236 -23.29 6.71 1.00
C LEU A 236 -24.37 6.55 -0.07
N ASP A 237 -23.96 6.37 -1.31
CA ASP A 237 -24.88 6.38 -2.43
C ASP A 237 -25.61 5.04 -2.64
N THR A 238 -26.73 5.14 -3.35
CA THR A 238 -27.62 4.03 -3.66
C THR A 238 -26.90 2.91 -4.43
N ILE A 239 -25.98 3.25 -5.34
CA ILE A 239 -25.27 2.27 -6.19
C ILE A 239 -24.27 1.48 -5.35
N THR A 240 -23.44 2.17 -4.56
CA THR A 240 -22.48 1.55 -3.65
C THR A 240 -23.18 0.68 -2.61
N LEU A 241 -24.37 1.09 -2.14
CA LEU A 241 -25.18 0.26 -1.26
C LEU A 241 -25.72 -0.99 -1.98
N GLU A 242 -26.31 -0.84 -3.17
CA GLU A 242 -26.81 -1.95 -4.01
C GLU A 242 -25.70 -2.96 -4.38
N LYS A 243 -24.46 -2.51 -4.60
CA LYS A 243 -23.31 -3.36 -4.96
C LYS A 243 -22.61 -4.01 -3.75
N LYS A 244 -22.63 -3.39 -2.56
CA LYS A 244 -21.91 -3.88 -1.36
C LYS A 244 -22.77 -4.59 -0.31
N THR A 245 -24.11 -4.52 -0.37
CA THR A 245 -24.98 -5.02 0.71
C THR A 245 -26.16 -5.87 0.22
N PRO A 246 -26.69 -6.80 1.05
CA PRO A 246 -27.86 -7.60 0.73
C PRO A 246 -29.12 -6.77 0.39
N PRO A 247 -29.92 -7.17 -0.61
CA PRO A 247 -31.00 -6.34 -1.17
C PRO A 247 -32.16 -6.07 -0.21
N ASP A 248 -32.36 -6.93 0.80
CA ASP A 248 -33.34 -6.70 1.87
C ASP A 248 -32.93 -5.51 2.76
N ILE A 249 -31.62 -5.37 3.04
CA ILE A 249 -31.08 -4.26 3.83
C ILE A 249 -31.00 -2.97 3.00
N VAL A 250 -30.63 -3.07 1.71
CA VAL A 250 -30.72 -1.94 0.76
C VAL A 250 -32.12 -1.33 0.82
N LYS A 251 -33.16 -2.17 0.67
CA LYS A 251 -34.55 -1.73 0.73
C LYS A 251 -34.88 -1.08 2.07
N GLN A 252 -34.52 -1.71 3.19
CA GLN A 252 -34.75 -1.15 4.53
C GLN A 252 -34.12 0.24 4.71
N ILE A 253 -32.88 0.44 4.24
CA ILE A 253 -32.19 1.73 4.30
C ILE A 253 -32.89 2.77 3.42
N MET A 254 -33.33 2.41 2.22
CA MET A 254 -34.03 3.31 1.30
C MET A 254 -35.40 3.73 1.84
N ASP A 255 -36.18 2.78 2.37
CA ASP A 255 -37.47 3.05 3.02
C ASP A 255 -37.28 4.00 4.23
N LEU A 256 -36.23 3.80 5.04
CA LEU A 256 -35.90 4.69 6.15
C LEU A 256 -35.45 6.09 5.69
N ARG A 257 -34.57 6.18 4.69
CA ARG A 257 -34.12 7.47 4.11
C ARG A 257 -35.28 8.31 3.56
N LEU A 258 -36.26 7.65 2.93
CA LEU A 258 -37.50 8.27 2.48
C LEU A 258 -38.36 8.75 3.67
N ASN A 259 -38.55 7.91 4.68
CA ASN A 259 -39.34 8.24 5.88
C ASN A 259 -38.76 9.42 6.69
N PHE A 260 -37.43 9.56 6.74
CA PHE A 260 -36.78 10.71 7.39
C PHE A 260 -36.75 11.98 6.53
N GLY A 261 -37.25 11.95 5.29
CA GLY A 261 -37.19 13.09 4.37
C GLY A 261 -35.78 13.46 3.93
N LEU A 262 -34.79 12.58 4.15
CA LEU A 262 -33.39 12.78 3.76
C LEU A 262 -33.20 12.64 2.24
N VAL A 263 -34.17 12.02 1.56
CA VAL A 263 -34.15 11.73 0.13
C VAL A 263 -35.49 12.16 -0.47
N GLY A 264 -35.48 13.25 -1.23
CA GLY A 264 -36.61 13.70 -2.05
C GLY A 264 -36.58 13.05 -3.45
N PRO A 265 -37.71 13.09 -4.21
CA PRO A 265 -37.78 12.53 -5.56
C PRO A 265 -36.83 13.21 -6.58
N GLU A 266 -36.37 14.43 -6.26
CA GLU A 266 -35.41 15.23 -7.05
C GLU A 266 -33.98 15.20 -6.47
N SER A 267 -33.70 14.36 -5.47
CA SER A 267 -32.37 14.32 -4.85
C SER A 267 -31.35 13.54 -5.68
N SER A 268 -30.13 14.07 -5.78
CA SER A 268 -28.99 13.48 -6.51
C SER A 268 -28.56 12.08 -6.04
N SER A 269 -29.13 11.57 -4.94
CA SER A 269 -28.90 10.21 -4.42
C SER A 269 -29.55 9.12 -5.28
N PHE A 270 -30.54 9.48 -6.11
CA PHE A 270 -31.10 8.58 -7.12
C PHE A 270 -30.57 8.95 -8.51
N PRO A 271 -29.77 8.08 -9.18
CA PRO A 271 -29.50 8.28 -10.59
C PRO A 271 -30.82 8.24 -11.38
N ASP A 272 -30.99 9.22 -12.27
CA ASP A 272 -32.17 9.30 -13.15
C ASP A 272 -32.37 7.99 -13.94
N LYS A 273 -33.60 7.73 -14.40
CA LYS A 273 -33.93 6.60 -15.27
C LYS A 273 -33.02 6.52 -16.50
N HIS A 274 -32.51 7.64 -17.02
CA HIS A 274 -31.52 7.64 -18.08
C HIS A 274 -30.13 7.20 -17.58
N VAL A 275 -29.63 7.79 -16.49
CA VAL A 275 -28.35 7.40 -15.86
C VAL A 275 -28.33 5.92 -15.47
N LYS A 276 -29.42 5.39 -14.89
CA LYS A 276 -29.58 3.95 -14.59
C LYS A 276 -29.51 3.05 -15.82
N ARG A 277 -29.86 3.53 -17.02
CA ARG A 277 -29.66 2.77 -18.27
C ARG A 277 -28.20 2.77 -18.69
N ILE A 278 -27.50 3.91 -18.55
CA ILE A 278 -26.06 4.01 -18.82
C ILE A 278 -25.28 3.06 -17.90
N HIS A 279 -25.56 3.06 -16.59
CA HIS A 279 -24.94 2.14 -15.63
C HIS A 279 -25.24 0.67 -15.93
N ARG A 280 -26.46 0.34 -16.42
CA ARG A 280 -26.80 -1.02 -16.86
C ARG A 280 -26.09 -1.45 -18.14
N ALA A 281 -25.84 -0.52 -19.08
CA ALA A 281 -25.04 -0.80 -20.27
C ALA A 281 -23.58 -1.06 -19.90
N LEU A 282 -23.03 -0.31 -18.94
CA LEU A 282 -21.71 -0.55 -18.35
C LEU A 282 -21.61 -1.88 -17.57
N ASP A 283 -22.67 -2.28 -16.84
CA ASP A 283 -22.78 -3.62 -16.23
C ASP A 283 -22.90 -4.77 -17.26
N SER A 284 -23.24 -4.45 -18.51
CA SER A 284 -23.41 -5.40 -19.62
C SER A 284 -22.24 -5.39 -20.60
N ASP A 285 -21.15 -4.69 -20.28
CA ASP A 285 -19.97 -4.47 -21.12
C ASP A 285 -20.26 -3.86 -22.52
N ASP A 286 -21.40 -3.18 -22.69
CA ASP A 286 -21.86 -2.64 -23.98
C ASP A 286 -21.56 -1.13 -24.13
N VAL A 287 -20.32 -0.82 -24.53
CA VAL A 287 -19.83 0.55 -24.74
C VAL A 287 -20.54 1.25 -25.92
N ASP A 288 -21.04 0.52 -26.91
CA ASP A 288 -21.77 1.12 -28.03
C ASP A 288 -23.22 1.45 -27.66
N LEU A 289 -23.86 0.70 -26.77
CA LEU A 289 -25.12 1.09 -26.12
C LEU A 289 -24.91 2.32 -25.22
N VAL A 290 -23.81 2.41 -24.46
CA VAL A 290 -23.46 3.65 -23.74
C VAL A 290 -23.35 4.82 -24.73
N ARG A 291 -22.64 4.65 -25.85
CA ARG A 291 -22.50 5.66 -26.92
C ARG A 291 -23.85 6.04 -27.56
N MET A 292 -24.79 5.10 -27.67
CA MET A 292 -26.15 5.35 -28.17
C MET A 292 -26.96 6.17 -27.17
N LEU A 293 -26.98 5.75 -25.90
CA LEU A 293 -27.70 6.45 -24.83
C LEU A 293 -27.22 7.90 -24.67
N LEU A 294 -25.91 8.14 -24.72
CA LEU A 294 -25.31 9.49 -24.69
C LEU A 294 -25.65 10.37 -25.91
N LYS A 295 -26.09 9.78 -27.03
CA LYS A 295 -26.56 10.53 -28.21
C LYS A 295 -28.07 10.80 -28.17
N GLU A 296 -28.83 9.94 -27.52
CA GLU A 296 -30.29 10.06 -27.38
C GLU A 296 -30.71 10.91 -26.17
N GLY A 297 -29.89 10.93 -25.12
CA GLY A 297 -30.10 11.75 -23.92
C GLY A 297 -29.32 13.06 -23.93
N ASN A 298 -29.80 14.05 -23.17
CA ASN A 298 -29.08 15.30 -22.88
C ASN A 298 -28.12 15.15 -21.68
N THR A 299 -27.65 13.94 -21.37
CA THR A 299 -26.83 13.63 -20.19
C THR A 299 -25.41 13.29 -20.64
N THR A 300 -24.40 13.99 -20.13
CA THR A 300 -22.99 13.68 -20.42
C THR A 300 -22.48 12.50 -19.58
N LEU A 301 -21.28 12.00 -19.91
CA LEU A 301 -20.61 10.98 -19.07
C LEU A 301 -20.34 11.48 -17.66
N ASP A 302 -20.04 12.77 -17.51
CA ASP A 302 -19.72 13.41 -16.23
C ASP A 302 -21.00 13.59 -15.39
N ASP A 303 -22.10 14.08 -16.00
CA ASP A 303 -23.42 14.17 -15.35
C ASP A 303 -23.92 12.80 -14.85
N ALA A 304 -23.62 11.74 -15.59
CA ALA A 304 -23.96 10.36 -15.22
C ALA A 304 -22.97 9.73 -14.20
N CYS A 305 -21.87 10.43 -13.86
CA CYS A 305 -20.70 9.90 -13.14
C CYS A 305 -20.27 8.52 -13.70
N ALA A 306 -20.38 8.34 -15.02
CA ALA A 306 -20.26 7.05 -15.69
C ALA A 306 -18.83 6.51 -15.64
N LEU A 307 -17.82 7.40 -15.64
CA LEU A 307 -16.43 7.01 -15.45
C LEU A 307 -16.14 6.56 -14.00
N HIS A 308 -16.70 7.24 -12.98
CA HIS A 308 -16.63 6.78 -11.59
C HIS A 308 -17.27 5.39 -11.43
N TYR A 309 -18.44 5.18 -12.04
CA TYR A 309 -19.11 3.87 -12.05
C TYR A 309 -18.25 2.78 -12.69
N ALA A 310 -17.71 3.03 -13.90
CA ALA A 310 -16.87 2.07 -14.60
C ALA A 310 -15.60 1.72 -13.81
N VAL A 311 -14.94 2.74 -13.24
CA VAL A 311 -13.76 2.57 -12.38
C VAL A 311 -14.09 1.81 -11.11
N ALA A 312 -15.28 1.97 -10.52
CA ALA A 312 -15.70 1.24 -9.32
C ALA A 312 -16.07 -0.23 -9.59
N TYR A 313 -16.85 -0.50 -10.65
CA TYR A 313 -17.60 -1.76 -10.79
C TYR A 313 -17.32 -2.55 -12.08
N CYS A 314 -16.92 -1.91 -13.18
CA CYS A 314 -16.77 -2.55 -14.48
C CYS A 314 -15.33 -3.03 -14.73
N ASP A 315 -15.11 -3.82 -15.78
CA ASP A 315 -13.79 -4.36 -16.06
C ASP A 315 -12.77 -3.28 -16.49
N SER A 316 -11.48 -3.56 -16.30
CA SER A 316 -10.42 -2.59 -16.67
C SER A 316 -10.41 -2.25 -18.16
N LYS A 317 -10.90 -3.15 -19.03
CA LYS A 317 -11.06 -2.95 -20.47
C LYS A 317 -12.11 -1.89 -20.79
N ILE A 318 -13.31 -2.04 -20.22
CA ILE A 318 -14.43 -1.08 -20.36
C ILE A 318 -14.00 0.30 -19.86
N THR A 319 -13.26 0.33 -18.75
CA THR A 319 -12.67 1.57 -18.22
C THR A 319 -11.72 2.22 -19.23
N THR A 320 -10.83 1.46 -19.89
CA THR A 320 -9.94 2.01 -20.92
C THR A 320 -10.68 2.47 -22.18
N GLU A 321 -11.67 1.70 -22.65
CA GLU A 321 -12.47 2.07 -23.83
C GLU A 321 -13.26 3.36 -23.58
N LEU A 322 -13.84 3.52 -22.38
CA LEU A 322 -14.54 4.72 -21.96
C LEU A 322 -13.60 5.95 -21.88
N LEU A 323 -12.36 5.76 -21.42
CA LEU A 323 -11.30 6.79 -21.42
C LEU A 323 -10.78 7.12 -22.84
N ASP A 324 -10.87 6.19 -23.78
CA ASP A 324 -10.47 6.38 -25.18
C ASP A 324 -11.53 7.12 -26.00
N LEU A 325 -12.79 7.16 -25.55
CA LEU A 325 -13.81 8.05 -26.12
C LEU A 325 -13.46 9.54 -25.93
N ALA A 326 -12.68 9.89 -24.90
CA ALA A 326 -12.29 11.26 -24.56
C ALA A 326 -13.48 12.23 -24.39
N LEU A 327 -14.62 11.72 -23.91
CA LEU A 327 -15.88 12.45 -23.70
C LEU A 327 -16.16 12.81 -22.22
N ALA A 328 -15.24 12.46 -21.30
CA ALA A 328 -15.38 12.66 -19.85
C ALA A 328 -14.16 13.39 -19.29
N ASP A 329 -14.35 14.28 -18.31
CA ASP A 329 -13.24 14.89 -17.57
C ASP A 329 -12.73 13.91 -16.50
N VAL A 330 -11.48 13.45 -16.66
CA VAL A 330 -10.79 12.56 -15.71
C VAL A 330 -10.52 13.21 -14.34
N ASN A 331 -10.76 14.51 -14.18
CA ASN A 331 -10.69 15.22 -12.90
C ASN A 331 -12.09 15.62 -12.38
N HIS A 332 -13.17 15.20 -13.05
CA HIS A 332 -14.53 15.41 -12.56
C HIS A 332 -14.73 14.81 -11.17
N ARG A 333 -15.47 15.51 -10.32
CA ARG A 333 -15.76 15.12 -8.94
C ARG A 333 -17.21 14.66 -8.83
N ASP A 334 -17.41 13.49 -8.22
CA ASP A 334 -18.76 13.03 -7.89
C ASP A 334 -19.41 13.90 -6.80
N PHE A 335 -20.65 13.58 -6.46
CA PHE A 335 -21.44 14.24 -5.41
C PHE A 335 -20.85 14.12 -3.99
N ARG A 336 -19.85 13.26 -3.76
CA ARG A 336 -19.07 13.14 -2.51
C ARG A 336 -17.69 13.81 -2.62
N GLY A 337 -17.39 14.43 -3.76
CA GLY A 337 -16.13 15.13 -4.03
C GLY A 337 -14.95 14.21 -4.41
N TYR A 338 -15.19 12.95 -4.77
CA TYR A 338 -14.13 12.05 -5.26
C TYR A 338 -13.89 12.24 -6.76
N THR A 339 -12.62 12.32 -7.15
CA THR A 339 -12.20 12.13 -8.54
C THR A 339 -12.15 10.64 -8.84
N VAL A 340 -12.19 10.27 -10.12
CA VAL A 340 -12.06 8.87 -10.55
C VAL A 340 -10.74 8.23 -10.10
N LEU A 341 -9.68 9.03 -9.89
CA LEU A 341 -8.41 8.56 -9.33
C LEU A 341 -8.52 8.16 -7.85
N HIS A 342 -9.36 8.84 -7.06
CA HIS A 342 -9.67 8.41 -5.69
C HIS A 342 -10.40 7.05 -5.69
N ILE A 343 -11.38 6.86 -6.59
CA ILE A 343 -12.10 5.59 -6.71
C ILE A 343 -11.17 4.46 -7.19
N ALA A 344 -10.26 4.74 -8.13
CA ALA A 344 -9.26 3.78 -8.58
C ALA A 344 -8.29 3.36 -7.44
N ALA A 345 -7.91 4.31 -6.59
CA ALA A 345 -7.12 4.04 -5.39
C ALA A 345 -7.88 3.16 -4.37
N MET A 346 -9.21 3.34 -4.24
CA MET A 346 -10.04 2.45 -3.41
C MET A 346 -10.10 1.02 -3.96
N ARG A 347 -10.18 0.86 -5.29
CA ARG A 347 -10.26 -0.44 -5.95
C ARG A 347 -8.92 -1.20 -5.98
N LYS A 348 -7.79 -0.53 -5.76
CA LYS A 348 -6.42 -1.10 -5.77
C LYS A 348 -6.05 -1.79 -7.11
N GLU A 349 -6.53 -1.26 -8.24
CA GLU A 349 -6.20 -1.79 -9.58
C GLU A 349 -5.17 -0.92 -10.32
N PRO A 350 -3.89 -1.34 -10.40
CA PRO A 350 -2.81 -0.48 -10.88
C PRO A 350 -2.95 -0.13 -12.36
N LYS A 351 -3.56 -1.02 -13.17
CA LYS A 351 -3.83 -0.75 -14.59
C LYS A 351 -4.72 0.48 -14.78
N ILE A 352 -5.79 0.59 -13.99
CA ILE A 352 -6.73 1.71 -14.06
C ILE A 352 -6.05 3.00 -13.60
N ILE A 353 -5.28 2.95 -12.51
CA ILE A 353 -4.51 4.10 -12.01
C ILE A 353 -3.55 4.62 -13.09
N VAL A 354 -2.80 3.75 -13.78
CA VAL A 354 -1.91 4.16 -14.88
C VAL A 354 -2.70 4.78 -16.03
N SER A 355 -3.81 4.17 -16.46
CA SER A 355 -4.65 4.71 -17.54
C SER A 355 -5.26 6.08 -17.21
N LEU A 356 -5.61 6.34 -15.94
CA LEU A 356 -6.10 7.64 -15.51
C LEU A 356 -4.98 8.69 -15.50
N LEU A 357 -3.81 8.35 -14.96
CA LEU A 357 -2.65 9.24 -14.91
C LEU A 357 -2.14 9.61 -16.32
N THR A 358 -2.11 8.67 -17.27
CA THR A 358 -1.72 8.97 -18.67
C THR A 358 -2.73 9.85 -19.41
N LYS A 359 -4.00 9.85 -18.98
CA LYS A 359 -5.07 10.73 -19.49
C LYS A 359 -5.14 12.09 -18.78
N GLY A 360 -4.25 12.37 -17.81
CA GLY A 360 -4.15 13.66 -17.14
C GLY A 360 -4.92 13.78 -15.82
N ALA A 361 -5.21 12.67 -15.15
CA ALA A 361 -5.74 12.70 -13.79
C ALA A 361 -4.69 13.25 -12.80
N ARG A 362 -5.12 14.15 -11.91
CA ARG A 362 -4.25 14.84 -10.94
C ARG A 362 -4.08 14.02 -9.67
N PRO A 363 -2.86 13.55 -9.32
CA PRO A 363 -2.62 12.83 -8.07
C PRO A 363 -2.73 13.74 -6.83
N SER A 364 -2.59 15.05 -7.05
CA SER A 364 -2.52 16.11 -6.06
C SER A 364 -3.89 16.65 -5.62
N ASP A 365 -4.99 16.22 -6.24
CA ASP A 365 -6.36 16.59 -5.87
C ASP A 365 -6.75 16.01 -4.50
N LEU A 366 -7.58 16.76 -3.77
CA LEU A 366 -8.06 16.41 -2.42
C LEU A 366 -9.55 16.06 -2.39
N THR A 367 -9.92 15.02 -1.64
CA THR A 367 -11.30 14.75 -1.22
C THR A 367 -11.84 15.83 -0.28
N LEU A 368 -13.14 15.80 0.04
CA LEU A 368 -13.72 16.67 1.08
C LEU A 368 -13.04 16.47 2.46
N ASP A 369 -12.62 15.23 2.75
CA ASP A 369 -11.82 14.86 3.94
C ASP A 369 -10.36 15.35 3.90
N GLY A 370 -9.94 16.07 2.86
CA GLY A 370 -8.56 16.56 2.69
C GLY A 370 -7.53 15.47 2.33
N ARG A 371 -7.95 14.33 1.77
CA ARG A 371 -7.03 13.22 1.43
C ARG A 371 -6.73 13.18 -0.07
N LYS A 372 -5.46 12.91 -0.42
CA LYS A 372 -5.00 12.58 -1.78
C LYS A 372 -5.28 11.10 -2.10
N ALA A 373 -5.28 10.73 -3.38
CA ALA A 373 -5.39 9.34 -3.84
C ALA A 373 -4.36 8.40 -3.19
N LEU A 374 -3.12 8.87 -3.01
CA LEU A 374 -2.06 8.12 -2.34
C LEU A 374 -2.44 7.72 -0.91
N GLN A 375 -3.01 8.65 -0.13
CA GLN A 375 -3.35 8.39 1.27
C GLN A 375 -4.54 7.43 1.41
N ILE A 376 -5.47 7.45 0.45
CA ILE A 376 -6.54 6.45 0.36
C ILE A 376 -5.92 5.05 0.13
N ALA A 377 -5.02 4.90 -0.84
CA ALA A 377 -4.35 3.62 -1.11
C ALA A 377 -3.53 3.11 0.09
N LYS A 378 -2.81 4.00 0.79
CA LYS A 378 -2.05 3.65 2.01
C LYS A 378 -2.95 3.18 3.15
N ARG A 379 -4.06 3.88 3.43
CA ARG A 379 -5.01 3.52 4.50
C ARG A 379 -5.76 2.20 4.26
N LEU A 380 -5.92 1.80 3.00
CA LEU A 380 -6.59 0.55 2.63
C LEU A 380 -5.65 -0.67 2.57
N THR A 381 -4.34 -0.47 2.53
CA THR A 381 -3.34 -1.54 2.35
C THR A 381 -2.79 -2.01 3.70
N LYS A 382 -2.65 -3.32 3.92
CA LYS A 382 -2.08 -3.89 5.15
C LYS A 382 -0.57 -3.62 5.20
N SER A 383 -0.03 -3.18 6.33
CA SER A 383 1.40 -2.80 6.43
C SER A 383 2.35 -3.98 6.11
N VAL A 384 2.03 -5.20 6.55
CA VAL A 384 2.78 -6.42 6.20
C VAL A 384 2.76 -6.71 4.70
N GLU A 385 1.65 -6.47 4.00
CA GLU A 385 1.53 -6.70 2.55
C GLU A 385 2.45 -5.77 1.76
N TYR A 386 2.61 -4.54 2.24
CA TYR A 386 3.51 -3.54 1.67
C TYR A 386 5.00 -3.84 1.97
N LEU A 387 5.32 -4.20 3.22
CA LEU A 387 6.70 -4.44 3.68
C LEU A 387 7.28 -5.79 3.22
N ARG A 388 6.45 -6.73 2.74
CA ARG A 388 6.88 -8.04 2.26
C ARG A 388 7.98 -7.91 1.19
N SER A 389 9.09 -8.62 1.39
CA SER A 389 10.14 -8.78 0.38
C SER A 389 9.58 -9.52 -0.84
N ILE A 390 9.83 -8.98 -2.03
CA ILE A 390 9.55 -9.68 -3.29
C ILE A 390 10.70 -10.65 -3.51
N GLU A 391 10.41 -11.95 -3.44
CA GLU A 391 11.34 -12.99 -3.86
C GLU A 391 11.41 -13.01 -5.39
N GLU A 392 12.59 -13.31 -5.96
CA GLU A 392 12.85 -13.18 -7.40
C GLU A 392 11.91 -14.06 -8.23
N GLY A 393 10.91 -13.43 -8.87
CA GLY A 393 9.94 -14.09 -9.75
C GLY A 393 8.47 -13.94 -9.32
N GLU A 394 8.18 -13.53 -8.09
CA GLU A 394 6.80 -13.27 -7.67
C GLU A 394 6.26 -11.93 -8.18
N ALA A 395 4.98 -11.91 -8.56
CA ALA A 395 4.28 -10.67 -8.88
C ALA A 395 4.09 -9.82 -7.61
N SER A 396 4.41 -8.53 -7.71
CA SER A 396 4.17 -7.56 -6.63
C SER A 396 2.67 -7.50 -6.28
N PRO A 397 2.29 -7.39 -4.99
CA PRO A 397 0.90 -7.18 -4.60
C PRO A 397 0.33 -5.93 -5.29
N LYS A 398 -0.86 -6.04 -5.90
CA LYS A 398 -1.51 -4.94 -6.63
C LYS A 398 -1.60 -3.66 -5.80
N SER A 399 -1.92 -3.81 -4.52
CA SER A 399 -2.01 -2.75 -3.49
C SER A 399 -0.72 -1.94 -3.38
N ARG A 400 0.43 -2.62 -3.21
CA ARG A 400 1.76 -2.02 -3.14
C ARG A 400 2.11 -1.30 -4.45
N LEU A 401 1.86 -1.94 -5.60
CA LEU A 401 2.12 -1.33 -6.90
C LEU A 401 1.28 -0.06 -7.12
N CYS A 402 0.03 -0.02 -6.64
CA CYS A 402 -0.79 1.20 -6.66
C CYS A 402 -0.17 2.34 -5.85
N ILE A 403 0.35 2.05 -4.64
CA ILE A 403 1.04 3.03 -3.80
C ILE A 403 2.29 3.55 -4.53
N GLU A 404 3.15 2.66 -5.03
CA GLU A 404 4.39 3.02 -5.74
C GLU A 404 4.11 3.90 -6.98
N ILE A 405 3.07 3.59 -7.76
CA ILE A 405 2.63 4.39 -8.91
C ILE A 405 2.16 5.79 -8.48
N LEU A 406 1.32 5.86 -7.44
CA LEU A 406 0.78 7.14 -6.95
C LEU A 406 1.87 8.03 -6.33
N GLU A 407 2.81 7.47 -5.56
CA GLU A 407 3.96 8.23 -5.07
C GLU A 407 4.85 8.74 -6.21
N GLN A 408 5.05 7.92 -7.25
CA GLN A 408 5.81 8.34 -8.43
C GLN A 408 5.07 9.41 -9.25
N ALA A 409 3.74 9.42 -9.22
CA ALA A 409 2.92 10.48 -9.83
C ALA A 409 3.05 11.80 -9.06
N GLU A 410 2.93 11.79 -7.72
CA GLU A 410 3.13 12.99 -6.89
C GLU A 410 4.55 13.58 -7.07
N ARG A 411 5.58 12.74 -7.13
CA ARG A 411 6.97 13.20 -7.41
C ARG A 411 7.14 13.83 -8.80
N ARG A 412 6.21 13.60 -9.73
CA ARG A 412 6.21 14.16 -11.11
C ARG A 412 5.27 15.35 -11.28
N ASP A 413 4.42 15.64 -10.29
CA ASP A 413 3.49 16.77 -10.26
C ASP A 413 3.82 17.69 -9.06
N PRO A 414 4.90 18.51 -9.13
CA PRO A 414 5.25 19.40 -8.03
C PRO A 414 4.21 20.51 -7.91
N GLN A 415 3.44 20.50 -6.83
CA GLN A 415 2.48 21.57 -6.56
C GLN A 415 3.18 22.94 -6.53
N VAL A 416 2.70 23.86 -7.36
CA VAL A 416 3.18 25.24 -7.50
C VAL A 416 3.07 26.05 -6.19
N GLY A 417 2.28 25.58 -5.21
CA GLY A 417 2.17 26.17 -3.87
C GLY A 417 3.20 25.64 -2.86
N GLU A 418 3.19 24.32 -2.58
CA GLU A 418 4.04 23.69 -1.55
C GLU A 418 5.54 23.83 -1.83
N ALA A 419 5.94 23.92 -3.11
CA ALA A 419 7.32 24.19 -3.50
C ALA A 419 7.89 25.44 -2.83
N SER A 420 7.09 26.50 -2.60
CA SER A 420 7.57 27.76 -2.03
C SER A 420 7.99 27.66 -0.55
N VAL A 421 7.27 26.85 0.24
CA VAL A 421 7.57 26.64 1.67
C VAL A 421 8.72 25.66 1.84
N SER A 422 8.73 24.59 1.05
CA SER A 422 9.82 23.62 1.05
C SER A 422 11.13 24.20 0.49
N LEU A 423 11.10 25.09 -0.51
CA LEU A 423 12.30 25.81 -0.99
C LEU A 423 12.89 26.75 0.06
N ALA A 424 12.07 27.32 0.95
CA ALA A 424 12.57 28.16 2.04
C ALA A 424 13.34 27.36 3.10
N MET A 425 12.97 26.08 3.33
CA MET A 425 13.72 25.19 4.23
C MET A 425 14.86 24.43 3.52
N ALA A 426 14.76 24.21 2.21
CA ALA A 426 15.75 23.50 1.41
C ALA A 426 16.83 24.41 0.80
N GLY A 427 16.80 25.73 1.04
CA GLY A 427 17.73 26.68 0.42
C GLY A 427 19.21 26.38 0.67
N ASP A 428 19.56 25.93 1.88
CA ASP A 428 20.93 25.55 2.22
C ASP A 428 21.30 24.12 1.75
N ASP A 429 20.36 23.16 1.80
CA ASP A 429 20.56 21.79 1.31
C ASP A 429 20.73 21.73 -0.22
N LEU A 430 19.88 22.42 -0.98
CA LEU A 430 20.01 22.52 -2.44
C LEU A 430 21.33 23.20 -2.84
N ARG A 431 21.81 24.18 -2.06
CA ARG A 431 23.09 24.86 -2.33
C ARG A 431 24.28 23.94 -2.07
N GLY A 432 24.26 23.19 -0.97
CA GLY A 432 25.25 22.14 -0.70
C GLY A 432 25.25 21.06 -1.79
N ARG A 433 24.06 20.60 -2.19
CA ARG A 433 23.88 19.59 -3.24
C ARG A 433 24.32 20.07 -4.62
N LEU A 434 24.07 21.34 -4.99
CA LEU A 434 24.55 21.93 -6.24
C LEU A 434 26.08 21.95 -6.27
N LEU A 435 26.71 22.41 -5.18
CA LEU A 435 28.16 22.48 -5.06
C LEU A 435 28.82 21.10 -5.09
N TYR A 436 28.24 20.10 -4.41
CA TYR A 436 28.69 18.71 -4.47
C TYR A 436 28.63 18.14 -5.90
N LEU A 437 27.53 18.39 -6.62
CA LEU A 437 27.36 17.92 -8.00
C LEU A 437 28.32 18.61 -8.98
N GLU A 438 28.52 19.93 -8.89
CA GLU A 438 29.51 20.67 -9.70
C GLU A 438 30.94 20.13 -9.43
N ASN A 439 31.35 20.06 -8.16
CA ASN A 439 32.69 19.57 -7.77
C ASN A 439 32.93 18.14 -8.25
N ARG A 440 31.93 17.27 -8.13
CA ARG A 440 32.01 15.88 -8.56
C ARG A 440 32.08 15.74 -10.09
N VAL A 441 31.32 16.53 -10.84
CA VAL A 441 31.39 16.52 -12.32
C VAL A 441 32.72 17.16 -12.78
N ALA A 442 33.23 18.18 -12.10
CA ALA A 442 34.56 18.72 -12.34
C ALA A 442 35.68 17.69 -12.07
N LEU A 443 35.57 16.91 -10.99
CA LEU A 443 36.47 15.79 -10.72
C LEU A 443 36.38 14.69 -11.79
N ALA A 444 35.17 14.35 -12.24
CA ALA A 444 34.97 13.42 -13.36
C ALA A 444 35.64 13.91 -14.65
N ARG A 445 35.56 15.23 -14.97
CA ARG A 445 36.26 15.84 -16.11
C ARG A 445 37.79 15.78 -16.00
N LEU A 446 38.34 15.79 -14.78
CA LEU A 446 39.78 15.71 -14.54
C LEU A 446 40.30 14.26 -14.66
N LEU A 447 39.55 13.29 -14.15
CA LEU A 447 39.96 11.88 -14.09
C LEU A 447 39.58 11.09 -15.36
N PHE A 448 38.44 11.41 -15.97
CA PHE A 448 37.85 10.71 -17.13
C PHE A 448 37.35 11.73 -18.18
N PRO A 449 38.26 12.44 -18.87
CA PRO A 449 37.96 13.65 -19.64
C PRO A 449 37.14 13.44 -20.92
N MET A 450 37.02 12.20 -21.41
CA MET A 450 36.23 11.87 -22.61
C MET A 450 34.85 11.36 -22.22
N GLU A 451 34.81 10.51 -21.20
CA GLU A 451 33.64 9.87 -20.63
C GLU A 451 32.73 10.91 -19.98
N ALA A 452 33.32 11.81 -19.18
CA ALA A 452 32.61 12.95 -18.60
C ALA A 452 32.07 13.89 -19.68
N ARG A 453 32.80 14.09 -20.79
CA ARG A 453 32.35 14.95 -21.90
C ARG A 453 31.09 14.37 -22.56
N VAL A 454 31.14 13.10 -22.97
CA VAL A 454 29.98 12.41 -23.55
C VAL A 454 28.77 12.43 -22.59
N ALA A 455 28.99 12.22 -21.28
CA ALA A 455 27.92 12.27 -20.29
C ALA A 455 27.37 13.71 -20.02
N MET A 456 28.19 14.75 -20.21
CA MET A 456 27.75 16.15 -20.16
C MET A 456 26.99 16.56 -21.41
N ASP A 457 27.44 16.12 -22.59
CA ASP A 457 26.80 16.37 -23.90
C ASP A 457 25.38 15.77 -23.92
N ILE A 458 25.24 14.50 -23.54
CA ILE A 458 23.95 13.79 -23.46
C ILE A 458 23.01 14.46 -22.44
N ALA A 459 23.55 14.93 -21.32
CA ALA A 459 22.78 15.61 -20.27
C ALA A 459 22.56 17.11 -20.51
N GLN A 460 23.10 17.67 -21.60
CA GLN A 460 23.04 19.09 -21.98
C GLN A 460 23.56 20.06 -20.89
N VAL A 461 24.63 19.69 -20.18
CA VAL A 461 25.20 20.50 -19.08
C VAL A 461 25.72 21.85 -19.58
N ASP A 462 26.41 21.88 -20.72
CA ASP A 462 26.98 23.12 -21.29
C ASP A 462 25.91 24.11 -21.80
N GLY A 463 24.64 23.68 -21.90
CA GLY A 463 23.50 24.56 -22.16
C GLY A 463 22.92 25.26 -20.92
N THR A 464 23.56 25.11 -19.75
CA THR A 464 23.08 25.66 -18.47
C THR A 464 24.15 26.52 -17.78
N SER A 465 23.74 27.61 -17.13
CA SER A 465 24.65 28.56 -16.47
C SER A 465 25.41 27.93 -15.29
N GLU A 466 26.75 27.98 -15.36
CA GLU A 466 27.65 27.47 -14.32
C GLU A 466 27.52 28.24 -13.00
N PHE A 467 27.51 27.52 -11.87
CA PHE A 467 27.32 28.12 -10.55
C PHE A 467 28.66 28.55 -9.92
N THR A 468 29.07 29.80 -10.17
CA THR A 468 30.32 30.34 -9.59
C THR A 468 30.09 30.90 -8.18
N LEU A 469 30.55 30.19 -7.15
CA LEU A 469 30.65 30.78 -5.80
C LEU A 469 31.84 31.76 -5.77
N GLY A 470 31.60 33.02 -5.42
CA GLY A 470 32.63 34.06 -5.44
C GLY A 470 33.77 33.79 -4.45
N SER A 471 34.89 33.25 -4.93
CA SER A 471 36.11 33.04 -4.15
C SER A 471 37.16 34.09 -4.49
N THR A 472 37.39 35.02 -3.57
CA THR A 472 38.31 36.15 -3.76
C THR A 472 39.78 35.77 -3.50
N SER A 473 40.53 35.43 -4.54
CA SER A 473 41.97 35.77 -4.73
C SER A 473 42.42 35.24 -6.11
N ASN A 474 43.21 35.94 -6.94
CA ASN A 474 44.02 37.15 -6.77
C ASN A 474 44.03 38.04 -8.03
N ARG A 475 43.94 39.37 -7.83
CA ARG A 475 44.54 40.50 -8.61
C ARG A 475 44.56 40.37 -10.16
N SER A 476 43.97 41.27 -10.94
CA SER A 476 43.69 42.71 -10.74
C SER A 476 42.70 43.22 -11.83
N THR A 477 42.23 44.48 -11.93
CA THR A 477 42.68 45.79 -11.41
C THR A 477 41.49 46.74 -11.23
N GLY A 478 41.58 47.70 -10.30
CA GLY A 478 40.86 48.99 -10.38
C GLY A 478 39.48 49.11 -9.70
N ASN A 479 39.46 49.84 -8.57
CA ASN A 479 38.38 50.73 -8.11
C ASN A 479 36.91 50.24 -8.13
N GLN A 480 36.43 49.68 -7.02
CA GLN A 480 35.78 50.41 -5.91
C GLN A 480 35.29 49.43 -4.83
N ARG A 481 35.35 49.84 -3.56
CA ARG A 481 34.76 49.10 -2.43
C ARG A 481 33.34 49.62 -2.20
N THR A 482 32.32 48.86 -2.56
CA THR A 482 30.99 48.97 -1.96
C THR A 482 30.87 47.93 -0.85
N ALA A 483 30.35 48.35 0.30
CA ALA A 483 30.20 47.48 1.46
C ALA A 483 29.16 46.37 1.18
N MET A 484 29.31 45.22 1.83
CA MET A 484 28.28 44.18 1.84
C MET A 484 26.98 44.74 2.43
N ASP A 485 25.91 44.72 1.63
CA ASP A 485 24.56 45.01 2.12
C ASP A 485 24.00 43.75 2.78
N LEU A 486 23.70 43.83 4.07
CA LEU A 486 23.15 42.72 4.86
C LEU A 486 21.63 42.55 4.65
N ASN A 487 21.03 43.29 3.72
CA ASN A 487 19.60 43.16 3.34
C ASN A 487 19.36 42.35 2.06
N GLU A 488 20.38 41.72 1.47
CA GLU A 488 20.14 40.83 0.32
C GLU A 488 19.32 39.61 0.77
N ALA A 489 18.10 39.48 0.23
CA ALA A 489 17.09 38.52 0.69
C ALA A 489 17.57 37.06 0.55
N PRO A 490 17.02 36.11 1.34
CA PRO A 490 17.39 34.69 1.26
C PRO A 490 17.35 34.18 -0.18
N PHE A 491 18.40 33.44 -0.57
CA PHE A 491 18.67 33.00 -1.94
C PHE A 491 17.39 32.56 -2.69
N LYS A 492 16.87 33.42 -3.57
CA LYS A 492 15.88 33.01 -4.56
C LYS A 492 16.57 32.15 -5.61
N ILE A 493 16.55 30.84 -5.39
CA ILE A 493 17.03 29.85 -6.37
C ILE A 493 16.24 30.05 -7.66
N LYS A 494 16.88 30.66 -8.67
CA LYS A 494 16.31 30.85 -10.00
C LYS A 494 16.11 29.48 -10.68
N GLU A 495 15.14 29.42 -11.57
CA GLU A 495 14.82 28.22 -12.36
C GLU A 495 16.04 27.68 -13.14
N GLU A 496 16.94 28.57 -13.56
CA GLU A 496 18.26 28.30 -14.14
C GLU A 496 19.12 27.36 -13.27
N HIS A 497 19.17 27.57 -11.95
CA HIS A 497 19.95 26.73 -11.04
C HIS A 497 19.32 25.35 -10.82
N LEU A 498 17.98 25.24 -10.90
CA LEU A 498 17.29 23.95 -10.89
C LEU A 498 17.51 23.19 -12.20
N ALA A 499 17.54 23.89 -13.35
CA ALA A 499 17.92 23.29 -14.63
C ALA A 499 19.37 22.78 -14.61
N ARG A 500 20.32 23.58 -14.11
CA ARG A 500 21.72 23.21 -13.88
C ARG A 500 21.85 21.97 -13.01
N MET A 501 21.16 21.93 -11.87
CA MET A 501 21.16 20.78 -10.95
C MET A 501 20.61 19.51 -11.59
N ARG A 502 19.52 19.59 -12.35
CA ARG A 502 18.96 18.45 -13.10
C ARG A 502 19.93 17.96 -14.17
N ALA A 503 20.62 18.86 -14.88
CA ALA A 503 21.63 18.48 -15.87
C ALA A 503 22.80 17.73 -15.22
N LEU A 504 23.41 18.29 -14.17
CA LEU A 504 24.51 17.65 -13.43
C LEU A 504 24.12 16.30 -12.81
N SER A 505 22.91 16.20 -12.24
CA SER A 505 22.39 14.94 -11.70
C SER A 505 22.24 13.86 -12.79
N ARG A 506 21.79 14.23 -14.00
CA ARG A 506 21.71 13.30 -15.14
C ARG A 506 23.11 12.87 -15.61
N THR A 507 24.10 13.77 -15.66
CA THR A 507 25.50 13.41 -15.97
C THR A 507 26.06 12.41 -14.97
N VAL A 508 25.81 12.62 -13.68
CA VAL A 508 26.20 11.69 -12.60
C VAL A 508 25.52 10.32 -12.76
N GLU A 509 24.23 10.30 -13.11
CA GLU A 509 23.46 9.06 -13.30
C GLU A 509 23.90 8.28 -14.55
N LEU A 510 24.17 8.97 -15.66
CA LEU A 510 24.79 8.39 -16.86
C LEU A 510 26.17 7.82 -16.53
N GLY A 511 26.99 8.55 -15.77
CA GLY A 511 28.28 8.07 -15.28
C GLY A 511 28.16 6.77 -14.47
N LYS A 512 27.21 6.70 -13.53
CA LYS A 512 26.92 5.47 -12.77
C LYS A 512 26.44 4.31 -13.66
N ARG A 513 25.70 4.60 -14.73
CA ARG A 513 25.10 3.59 -15.61
C ARG A 513 26.10 2.99 -16.61
N PHE A 514 27.04 3.79 -17.11
CA PHE A 514 28.02 3.36 -18.11
C PHE A 514 29.41 3.03 -17.52
N PHE A 515 29.77 3.62 -16.38
CA PHE A 515 31.06 3.43 -15.71
C PHE A 515 30.87 3.32 -14.18
N PRO A 516 30.20 2.24 -13.71
CA PRO A 516 29.82 2.10 -12.30
C PRO A 516 31.02 2.12 -11.34
N ARG A 517 32.11 1.42 -11.66
CA ARG A 517 33.31 1.34 -10.81
C ARG A 517 34.07 2.67 -10.80
N CYS A 518 34.21 3.33 -11.96
CA CYS A 518 34.76 4.68 -12.02
C CYS A 518 33.94 5.68 -11.20
N SER A 519 32.60 5.59 -11.24
CA SER A 519 31.71 6.45 -10.48
C SER A 519 31.77 6.20 -8.96
N GLU A 520 32.05 4.96 -8.55
CA GLU A 520 32.29 4.58 -7.15
C GLU A 520 33.63 5.13 -6.63
N VAL A 521 34.71 5.06 -7.41
CA VAL A 521 36.00 5.70 -7.07
C VAL A 521 35.84 7.21 -6.93
N ILE A 522 35.05 7.86 -7.80
CA ILE A 522 34.73 9.29 -7.68
C ILE A 522 33.95 9.60 -6.40
N ASN A 523 32.95 8.78 -6.02
CA ASN A 523 32.23 9.00 -4.74
C ASN A 523 33.21 8.92 -3.58
N LYS A 524 34.06 7.89 -3.54
CA LYS A 524 35.05 7.70 -2.47
C LYS A 524 35.98 8.91 -2.32
N ILE A 525 36.45 9.50 -3.43
CA ILE A 525 37.28 10.72 -3.40
C ILE A 525 36.48 11.98 -2.97
N MET A 526 35.16 11.99 -3.18
CA MET A 526 34.27 13.07 -2.71
C MET A 526 33.86 12.93 -1.24
N ASP A 527 33.85 11.70 -0.71
CA ASP A 527 33.42 11.36 0.64
C ASP A 527 34.63 11.31 1.62
N ASP A 528 35.84 11.01 1.13
CA ASP A 528 37.11 11.18 1.86
C ASP A 528 37.51 12.69 1.86
N ASP A 529 37.00 13.43 2.85
CA ASP A 529 37.05 14.90 2.99
C ASP A 529 38.36 15.61 2.53
N LEU A 530 38.19 16.79 1.90
CA LEU A 530 39.24 17.58 1.24
C LEU A 530 40.28 18.26 2.18
N THR A 531 40.44 17.76 3.41
CA THR A 531 41.27 18.33 4.48
C THR A 531 42.74 17.88 4.45
N GLU A 532 43.07 16.68 3.95
CA GLU A 532 44.48 16.19 3.92
C GLU A 532 45.34 16.82 2.79
N ILE A 533 44.73 17.44 1.78
CA ILE A 533 45.46 18.01 0.64
C ILE A 533 45.91 19.46 0.92
N THR A 534 45.20 20.21 1.77
CA THR A 534 45.45 21.63 2.04
C THR A 534 45.93 21.94 3.47
N GLY A 535 45.87 20.99 4.40
CA GLY A 535 46.42 21.13 5.76
C GLY A 535 47.95 21.12 5.80
N LEU A 536 48.56 22.20 6.29
CA LEU A 536 50.02 22.34 6.39
C LEU A 536 50.57 21.59 7.63
N GLY A 537 51.12 20.39 7.43
CA GLY A 537 51.81 19.64 8.48
C GLY A 537 52.64 18.47 7.94
N HIS A 538 53.97 18.61 7.96
CA HIS A 538 55.02 17.60 7.71
C HIS A 538 54.60 16.13 7.41
N HIS A 539 54.24 15.84 6.16
CA HIS A 539 54.28 14.48 5.59
C HIS A 539 55.09 14.48 4.28
N THR A 540 55.87 13.43 4.05
CA THR A 540 56.97 13.44 3.07
C THR A 540 56.46 13.41 1.62
N SER A 541 57.23 14.03 0.71
CA SER A 541 56.90 14.13 -0.72
C SER A 541 56.69 12.75 -1.40
N GLU A 542 57.35 11.72 -0.88
CA GLU A 542 57.22 10.34 -1.38
C GLU A 542 55.89 9.69 -1.02
N GLU A 543 55.31 10.02 0.14
CA GLU A 543 54.05 9.43 0.62
C GLU A 543 52.86 9.97 -0.18
N LYS A 544 52.86 11.27 -0.49
CA LYS A 544 51.91 11.88 -1.45
C LYS A 544 52.07 11.33 -2.87
N ARG A 545 53.31 11.09 -3.32
CA ARG A 545 53.58 10.48 -4.63
C ARG A 545 53.11 9.03 -4.70
N ARG A 546 53.30 8.25 -3.64
CA ARG A 546 52.84 6.86 -3.55
C ARG A 546 51.31 6.79 -3.54
N ARG A 547 50.63 7.58 -2.70
CA ARG A 547 49.15 7.65 -2.69
C ARG A 547 48.58 8.08 -4.05
N PHE A 548 49.23 9.01 -4.76
CA PHE A 548 48.83 9.40 -6.11
C PHE A 548 49.00 8.24 -7.13
N GLN A 549 50.08 7.47 -7.03
CA GLN A 549 50.28 6.28 -7.87
C GLN A 549 49.27 5.17 -7.55
N GLU A 550 48.98 4.91 -6.27
CA GLU A 550 47.95 3.96 -5.83
C GLU A 550 46.55 4.37 -6.35
N LEU A 551 46.19 5.66 -6.25
CA LEU A 551 44.96 6.21 -6.84
C LEU A 551 44.95 6.04 -8.37
N GLN A 552 46.06 6.31 -9.05
CA GLN A 552 46.17 6.16 -10.51
C GLN A 552 46.03 4.70 -10.97
N GLU A 553 46.57 3.74 -10.20
CA GLU A 553 46.39 2.30 -10.43
C GLU A 553 44.94 1.86 -10.20
N VAL A 554 44.30 2.33 -9.12
CA VAL A 554 42.87 2.06 -8.85
C VAL A 554 41.96 2.63 -9.93
N LEU A 555 42.22 3.86 -10.39
CA LEU A 555 41.48 4.51 -11.48
C LEU A 555 41.64 3.76 -12.81
N SER A 556 42.87 3.41 -13.18
CA SER A 556 43.17 2.66 -14.41
C SER A 556 42.51 1.28 -14.42
N LYS A 557 42.53 0.59 -13.27
CA LYS A 557 41.90 -0.73 -13.08
C LYS A 557 40.37 -0.67 -13.09
N ALA A 558 39.77 0.33 -12.45
CA ALA A 558 38.32 0.53 -12.49
C ALA A 558 37.83 0.77 -13.92
N PHE A 559 38.55 1.61 -14.67
CA PHE A 559 38.23 1.92 -16.06
C PHE A 559 38.39 0.72 -17.00
N SER A 560 39.47 -0.06 -16.88
CA SER A 560 39.64 -1.26 -17.69
C SER A 560 38.55 -2.30 -17.42
N GLN A 561 38.14 -2.44 -16.16
CA GLN A 561 37.06 -3.37 -15.76
C GLN A 561 35.68 -2.92 -16.26
N ASP A 562 35.32 -1.64 -16.08
CA ASP A 562 34.05 -1.09 -16.61
C ASP A 562 33.99 -1.25 -18.15
N LYS A 563 35.12 -1.00 -18.84
CA LYS A 563 35.22 -1.18 -20.29
C LYS A 563 35.06 -2.65 -20.72
N GLU A 564 35.79 -3.58 -20.10
CA GLU A 564 35.68 -5.01 -20.41
C GLU A 564 34.27 -5.56 -20.13
N GLU A 565 33.61 -5.06 -19.10
CA GLU A 565 32.24 -5.44 -18.73
C GLU A 565 31.21 -4.87 -19.72
N PHE A 566 31.39 -3.61 -20.15
CA PHE A 566 30.59 -2.99 -21.21
C PHE A 566 30.76 -3.73 -22.55
N ASP A 567 32.00 -3.97 -23.01
CA ASP A 567 32.30 -4.69 -24.25
C ASP A 567 31.71 -6.12 -24.23
N ARG A 568 31.77 -6.81 -23.09
CA ARG A 568 31.14 -8.12 -22.88
C ARG A 568 29.62 -8.05 -23.03
N SER A 569 28.96 -7.04 -22.43
CA SER A 569 27.51 -6.86 -22.54
C SER A 569 27.05 -6.50 -23.97
N ALA A 570 27.86 -5.74 -24.72
CA ALA A 570 27.62 -5.42 -26.13
C ALA A 570 27.76 -6.64 -27.06
N LEU A 571 28.72 -7.54 -26.76
CA LEU A 571 28.90 -8.81 -27.48
C LEU A 571 27.75 -9.80 -27.21
N SER A 572 27.26 -9.87 -25.97
CA SER A 572 26.06 -10.66 -25.64
C SER A 572 24.81 -10.13 -26.36
N SER A 573 24.70 -8.81 -26.53
CA SER A 573 23.58 -8.16 -27.24
C SER A 573 23.62 -8.35 -28.76
N SER A 574 24.81 -8.57 -29.34
CA SER A 574 25.01 -8.73 -30.79
C SER A 574 24.73 -10.15 -31.32
N SER A 575 24.48 -11.12 -30.44
CA SER A 575 24.35 -12.54 -30.80
C SER A 575 22.90 -13.01 -31.04
N SER A 576 21.93 -12.12 -30.93
CA SER A 576 20.49 -12.42 -31.04
C SER A 576 19.81 -11.60 -32.17
N SER A 577 20.37 -11.67 -33.38
CA SER A 577 19.77 -11.09 -34.58
C SER A 577 20.16 -11.85 -35.85
N SER A 578 19.51 -12.99 -36.10
CA SER A 578 19.61 -13.73 -37.36
C SER A 578 18.31 -13.65 -38.17
N SER A 579 18.46 -13.26 -39.44
CA SER A 579 17.56 -13.52 -40.59
C SER A 579 16.08 -13.11 -40.51
N THR A 580 15.78 -11.93 -41.06
CA THR A 580 14.73 -11.81 -42.10
C THR A 580 15.26 -10.99 -43.27
N SER A 581 15.21 -11.58 -44.46
CA SER A 581 15.71 -11.02 -45.73
C SER A 581 14.72 -10.05 -46.37
N ILE A 582 15.20 -8.86 -46.75
CA ILE A 582 14.54 -7.99 -47.76
C ILE A 582 15.60 -7.55 -48.78
N ASP A 583 15.25 -7.66 -50.06
CA ASP A 583 16.17 -7.49 -51.19
C ASP A 583 16.62 -6.05 -51.48
N LYS A 584 17.78 -5.95 -52.12
CA LYS A 584 18.35 -4.72 -52.65
C LYS A 584 17.55 -4.19 -53.84
N VAL A 585 17.08 -2.93 -53.78
CA VAL A 585 16.98 -2.07 -54.97
C VAL A 585 17.38 -0.63 -54.63
N CYS A 586 18.44 -0.14 -55.28
CA CYS A 586 18.86 1.26 -55.30
C CYS A 586 19.91 1.42 -56.42
N PRO A 587 20.10 2.59 -57.07
CA PRO A 587 19.22 3.75 -57.25
C PRO A 587 18.86 3.97 -58.75
N ASN A 588 18.10 5.02 -59.07
CA ASN A 588 18.10 5.55 -60.43
C ASN A 588 17.99 7.09 -60.46
N LYS A 589 19.11 7.77 -60.72
CA LYS A 589 19.14 9.16 -61.22
C LYS A 589 19.61 9.13 -62.67
N LYS A 590 18.88 9.85 -63.52
CA LYS A 590 19.09 9.97 -64.97
C LYS A 590 20.39 10.72 -65.33
N MET A 591 20.68 10.68 -66.63
CA MET A 591 21.78 11.30 -67.40
C MET A 591 23.06 10.44 -67.43
N ARG A 592 23.63 10.15 -68.60
CA ARG A 592 23.43 10.76 -69.92
C ARG A 592 23.55 9.73 -71.05
#